data_AF-A0A6M8EDR3-F1
#
_entry.id   AF-A0A6M8EDR3-F1
#
_cell.length_a   1.000
_cell.length_b   1.000
_cell.length_c   1.000
_cell.angle_alpha   90.00
_cell.angle_beta   90.00
_cell.angle_gamma   90.00
#
_symmetry.space_group_name_H-M   'P 1'
#
loop_
_entity.id
_entity.type
_entity.pdbx_description
1 polymer ?
#
loop_
_entity_poly.entity_id
_entity_poly.type
_entity_poly.pdbx_seq_one_letter_code
_entity_poly.pdbx_strand_id
1 'polypeptide(L)'
;MPLSEDKKSNFIEIIKSQLSQFSEISKIVLFGSFVKSSEPNDIDIAIVQNSNDNYLKLSLKYRKVLRDLSKQIPLDIVPIKQGANGIFLNEIDKGLVIYER
;
A
#
# COMPACT_ATOMS: atom_id res chain seq x y z
N MET A 1 3.94 -21.99 0.53
CA MET A 1 5.12 -22.00 1.43
C MET A 1 4.93 -20.76 2.27
N PRO A 2 4.62 -20.90 3.57
CA PRO A 2 3.99 -19.82 4.29
C PRO A 2 4.94 -18.64 4.40
N LEU A 3 4.44 -17.43 4.13
CA LEU A 3 5.19 -16.22 4.42
C LEU A 3 5.38 -16.20 5.94
N SER A 4 6.62 -16.30 6.41
CA SER A 4 6.88 -16.11 7.83
C SER A 4 6.44 -14.71 8.25
N GLU A 5 5.95 -14.58 9.48
CA GLU A 5 5.57 -13.28 10.07
C GLU A 5 6.73 -12.26 9.97
N ASP A 6 7.98 -12.73 10.04
CA ASP A 6 9.18 -11.91 9.84
C ASP A 6 9.26 -11.31 8.43
N LYS A 7 8.91 -12.08 7.39
CA LYS A 7 8.91 -11.59 6.01
C LYS A 7 7.81 -10.56 5.79
N LYS A 8 6.61 -10.80 6.34
CA LYS A 8 5.51 -9.82 6.28
C LYS A 8 5.90 -8.50 6.93
N SER A 9 6.50 -8.58 8.12
CA SER A 9 6.97 -7.41 8.87
C SER A 9 8.03 -6.63 8.08
N ASN A 10 9.01 -7.34 7.49
CA ASN A 10 10.01 -6.72 6.63
C ASN A 10 9.39 -6.02 5.39
N PHE A 11 8.38 -6.63 4.75
CA PHE A 11 7.66 -5.99 3.65
C PHE A 11 6.93 -4.72 4.09
N ILE A 12 6.25 -4.76 5.24
CA ILE A 12 5.60 -3.58 5.82
C ILE A 12 6.60 -2.46 6.05
N GLU A 13 7.77 -2.74 6.63
CA GLU A 13 8.80 -1.75 6.90
C GLU A 13 9.38 -1.15 5.61
N ILE A 14 9.62 -1.96 4.58
CA ILE A 14 10.08 -1.49 3.27
C ILE A 14 9.03 -0.55 2.65
N ILE A 15 7.75 -0.96 2.63
CA ILE A 15 6.67 -0.14 2.06
C ILE A 15 6.57 1.19 2.81
N LYS A 16 6.54 1.14 4.13
CA LYS A 16 6.46 2.32 4.99
C LYS A 16 7.63 3.27 4.72
N SER A 17 8.86 2.77 4.80
CA SER A 17 10.08 3.60 4.69
C SER A 17 10.27 4.23 3.32
N GLN A 18 9.86 3.55 2.24
CA GLN A 18 9.99 4.07 0.89
C GLN A 18 8.88 5.06 0.54
N LEU A 19 7.64 4.80 0.95
CA LEU A 19 6.51 5.68 0.62
C LEU A 19 6.39 6.87 1.57
N SER A 20 6.75 6.75 2.86
CA SER A 20 6.63 7.87 3.81
C SER A 20 7.54 9.07 3.49
N GLN A 21 8.44 8.95 2.51
CA GLN A 21 9.29 10.04 2.03
C GLN A 21 8.52 11.07 1.19
N PHE A 22 7.37 10.69 0.66
CA PHE A 22 6.54 11.55 -0.17
C PHE A 22 5.64 12.44 0.69
N SER A 23 5.81 13.76 0.60
CA SER A 23 5.04 14.72 1.38
C SER A 23 3.55 14.75 1.01
N GLU A 24 3.21 14.30 -0.20
CA GLU A 24 1.82 14.21 -0.64
C GLU A 24 1.05 13.04 -0.01
N ILE A 25 1.74 12.04 0.57
CA ILE A 25 1.11 10.86 1.16
C ILE A 25 0.71 11.18 2.59
N SER A 26 -0.58 11.03 2.89
CA SER A 26 -1.13 11.23 4.23
C SER A 26 -1.36 9.92 4.97
N LYS A 27 -1.69 8.84 4.26
CA LYS A 27 -1.94 7.53 4.88
C LYS A 27 -1.59 6.39 3.93
N ILE A 28 -1.04 5.31 4.48
CA ILE A 28 -0.78 4.06 3.76
C ILE A 28 -1.46 2.93 4.51
N VAL A 29 -2.28 2.18 3.78
CA VAL A 29 -3.05 1.06 4.32
C VAL A 29 -2.80 -0.18 3.48
N LEU A 30 -2.47 -1.28 4.14
CA LEU A 30 -2.44 -2.60 3.52
C LEU A 30 -3.79 -3.27 3.74
N PHE A 31 -4.37 -3.83 2.69
CA PHE A 31 -5.68 -4.48 2.79
C PHE A 31 -5.69 -5.81 2.03
N GLY A 32 -6.87 -6.38 1.84
CA GLY A 32 -7.03 -7.61 1.07
C GLY A 32 -6.47 -8.86 1.75
N SER A 33 -5.88 -9.74 0.94
CA SER A 33 -5.44 -11.07 1.38
C SER A 33 -4.23 -10.99 2.33
N PHE A 34 -3.40 -9.95 2.19
CA PHE A 34 -2.22 -9.71 3.01
C PHE A 34 -2.51 -9.64 4.51
N VAL A 35 -3.63 -9.01 4.88
CA VAL A 35 -4.03 -8.83 6.28
C VAL A 35 -4.75 -10.06 6.84
N LYS A 36 -5.50 -10.77 6.00
CA LYS A 36 -6.42 -11.84 6.45
C LYS A 36 -5.85 -13.25 6.31
N SER A 37 -4.87 -13.45 5.43
CA SER A 37 -4.30 -14.77 5.10
C SER A 37 -2.92 -14.96 5.71
N SER A 38 -2.61 -16.18 6.15
CA SER A 38 -1.25 -16.60 6.51
C SER A 38 -0.34 -16.72 5.28
N GLU A 39 -0.90 -16.95 4.09
CA GLU A 39 -0.18 -17.03 2.82
C GLU A 39 -0.79 -16.05 1.80
N PRO A 40 -0.38 -14.78 1.81
CA PRO A 40 -0.86 -13.84 0.80
C PRO A 40 -0.10 -14.02 -0.52
N ASN A 41 -0.84 -13.98 -1.62
CA ASN A 41 -0.27 -14.09 -2.97
C ASN A 41 0.20 -12.74 -3.52
N ASP A 42 -0.37 -11.66 -2.99
CA ASP A 42 -0.16 -10.28 -3.39
C ASP A 42 -0.27 -9.34 -2.17
N ILE A 43 0.17 -8.10 -2.37
CA ILE A 43 -0.02 -7.02 -1.39
C ILE A 43 -0.88 -5.93 -2.03
N ASP A 44 -2.08 -5.75 -1.51
CA ASP A 44 -2.97 -4.64 -1.85
C ASP A 44 -2.63 -3.42 -0.98
N ILE A 45 -2.24 -2.33 -1.62
CA ILE A 45 -1.76 -1.10 -0.97
C ILE A 45 -2.65 0.07 -1.38
N ALA A 46 -3.36 0.65 -0.41
CA ALA A 46 -4.09 1.89 -0.58
C ALA A 46 -3.23 3.04 -0.09
N ILE A 47 -3.04 4.04 -0.95
CA ILE A 47 -2.23 5.23 -0.64
C ILE A 47 -3.14 6.44 -0.68
N VAL A 48 -3.48 6.99 0.48
CA VAL A 48 -4.21 8.25 0.58
C VAL A 48 -3.21 9.39 0.38
N GLN A 49 -3.50 10.24 -0.60
CA GLN A 49 -2.59 11.28 -1.05
C GLN A 49 -3.33 12.56 -1.48
N ASN A 50 -2.65 13.70 -1.47
CA ASN A 50 -3.22 15.01 -1.82
C ASN A 50 -2.61 15.67 -3.07
N SER A 51 -1.83 14.92 -3.85
CA SER A 51 -1.27 15.36 -5.12
C SER A 51 -2.35 15.69 -6.15
N ASN A 52 -2.00 16.61 -7.05
CA ASN A 52 -2.79 16.97 -8.23
C ASN A 52 -2.48 16.07 -9.44
N ASP A 53 -1.54 15.13 -9.32
CA ASP A 53 -1.25 14.17 -10.37
C ASP A 53 -2.43 13.20 -10.60
N ASN A 54 -2.54 12.71 -11.84
CA ASN A 54 -3.59 11.74 -12.17
C ASN A 54 -3.27 10.33 -11.63
N TYR A 55 -4.32 9.50 -11.56
CA TYR A 55 -4.25 8.13 -11.02
C TYR A 55 -3.14 7.29 -11.65
N LEU A 56 -3.02 7.31 -12.98
CA LEU A 56 -2.03 6.50 -13.70
C LEU A 56 -0.60 6.90 -13.33
N LYS A 57 -0.32 8.20 -13.30
CA LYS A 57 1.00 8.74 -12.95
C LYS A 57 1.39 8.38 -11.52
N LEU A 58 0.47 8.53 -10.57
CA LEU A 58 0.69 8.14 -9.16
C LEU A 58 0.92 6.64 -9.01
N SER A 59 0.09 5.83 -9.66
CA SER A 59 0.20 4.37 -9.62
C SER A 59 1.56 3.89 -10.16
N LEU A 60 2.01 4.46 -11.27
CA LEU A 60 3.32 4.14 -11.84
C LEU A 60 4.48 4.64 -10.98
N LYS A 61 4.35 5.84 -10.38
CA LYS A 61 5.33 6.40 -9.45
C LYS A 61 5.56 5.47 -8.26
N TYR A 62 4.49 5.07 -7.57
CA TYR A 62 4.59 4.22 -6.39
C TYR A 62 5.02 2.79 -6.74
N ARG A 63 4.59 2.22 -7.87
CA ARG A 63 5.12 0.94 -8.35
C ARG A 63 6.62 1.00 -8.63
N LYS A 64 7.11 2.12 -9.19
CA LYS A 64 8.55 2.31 -9.44
C LYS A 64 9.34 2.38 -8.14
N VAL A 65 8.79 3.03 -7.12
CA VAL A 65 9.40 3.12 -5.78
C VAL A 65 9.52 1.73 -5.16
N LEU A 66 8.44 0.95 -5.19
CA LEU A 66 8.39 -0.40 -4.62
C LEU A 66 8.90 -1.50 -5.57
N ARG A 67 9.67 -1.15 -6.61
CA ARG A 67 10.04 -2.09 -7.68
C ARG A 67 10.88 -3.29 -7.21
N ASP A 68 11.69 -3.10 -6.17
CA ASP A 68 12.47 -4.21 -5.62
C ASP A 68 11.63 -5.15 -4.76
N LEU A 69 10.55 -4.63 -4.15
CA LEU A 69 9.56 -5.44 -3.47
C LEU A 69 8.68 -6.20 -4.48
N SER A 70 8.31 -5.57 -5.60
CA SER A 70 7.48 -6.20 -6.64
C SER A 70 8.12 -7.39 -7.33
N LYS A 71 9.45 -7.55 -7.22
CA LYS A 71 10.19 -8.73 -7.70
C LYS A 71 10.01 -9.95 -6.79
N GLN A 72 9.62 -9.73 -5.53
CA GLN A 72 9.45 -10.78 -4.52
C GLN A 72 7.99 -11.19 -4.37
N ILE A 73 7.07 -10.23 -4.48
CA ILE A 73 5.62 -10.45 -4.37
C ILE A 73 4.88 -9.46 -5.26
N PRO A 74 3.83 -9.88 -6.00
CA PRO A 74 2.96 -8.97 -6.73
C PRO A 74 2.38 -7.86 -5.83
N LEU A 75 2.35 -6.63 -6.36
CA LEU A 75 1.83 -5.46 -5.65
C LEU A 75 0.70 -4.84 -6.46
N ASP A 76 -0.45 -4.65 -5.83
CA ASP A 76 -1.47 -3.76 -6.35
C ASP A 76 -1.50 -2.45 -5.56
N ILE A 77 -1.44 -1.34 -6.28
CA ILE A 77 -1.32 -0.01 -5.69
C ILE A 77 -2.49 0.83 -6.17
N VAL A 78 -3.28 1.28 -5.20
CA VAL A 78 -4.48 2.09 -5.41
C VAL A 78 -4.25 3.47 -4.78
N PRO A 79 -3.83 4.48 -5.56
CA PRO A 79 -3.75 5.84 -5.08
C PRO A 79 -5.15 6.46 -4.95
N ILE A 80 -5.44 7.02 -3.78
CA ILE A 80 -6.74 7.59 -3.43
C ILE A 80 -6.54 9.05 -3.07
N LYS A 81 -7.32 9.92 -3.70
CA LYS A 81 -7.28 11.34 -3.40
C LYS A 81 -7.87 11.58 -2.01
N GLN A 82 -7.20 12.39 -1.20
CA GLN A 82 -7.69 12.79 0.12
C GLN A 82 -9.10 13.39 0.00
N GLY A 83 -10.03 12.92 0.85
CA GLY A 83 -11.44 13.34 0.82
C GLY A 83 -12.29 12.68 -0.27
N ALA A 84 -11.76 11.70 -1.01
CA ALA A 84 -12.60 10.82 -1.82
C ALA A 84 -13.58 10.07 -0.90
N ASN A 85 -14.81 9.82 -1.39
CA ASN A 85 -15.85 9.05 -0.71
C ASN A 85 -16.21 7.83 -1.58
N GLY A 86 -16.45 6.67 -0.97
CA GLY A 86 -16.87 5.47 -1.69
C GLY A 86 -16.73 4.17 -0.90
N ILE A 87 -17.25 3.08 -1.47
CA ILE A 87 -17.26 1.72 -0.89
C ILE A 87 -15.83 1.25 -0.56
N PHE A 88 -14.84 1.69 -1.34
CA PHE A 88 -13.41 1.40 -1.14
C PHE A 88 -12.87 1.82 0.24
N LEU A 89 -13.42 2.88 0.85
CA LEU A 89 -12.98 3.33 2.18
C LEU A 89 -13.34 2.34 3.27
N ASN A 90 -14.50 1.69 3.18
CA ASN A 90 -14.92 0.69 4.16
C ASN A 90 -14.01 -0.54 4.16
N GLU A 91 -13.39 -0.86 3.02
CA GLU A 91 -12.39 -1.94 2.94
C GLU A 91 -11.04 -1.51 3.47
N ILE A 92 -10.64 -0.25 3.21
CA ILE A 92 -9.42 0.36 3.75
C ILE A 92 -9.50 0.49 5.27
N ASP A 93 -10.65 0.88 5.82
CA ASP A 93 -10.85 0.99 7.27
C ASP A 93 -10.74 -0.36 7.99
N LYS A 94 -10.91 -1.48 7.27
CA LYS A 94 -10.67 -2.84 7.77
C LYS A 94 -9.24 -3.33 7.53
N GLY A 95 -8.43 -2.55 6.81
CA GLY A 95 -7.03 -2.84 6.52
C GLY A 95 -6.11 -2.47 7.68
N LEU A 96 -4.83 -2.82 7.52
CA LEU A 96 -3.76 -2.47 8.43
C LEU A 96 -3.16 -1.11 8.02
N VAL A 97 -3.35 -0.09 8.86
CA VAL A 97 -2.69 1.21 8.68
C VAL A 97 -1.22 1.09 9.08
N ILE A 98 -0.31 1.31 8.14
CA ILE A 98 1.15 1.21 8.38
C ILE A 98 1.83 2.59 8.48
N TYR A 99 1.14 3.63 8.01
CA TYR A 99 1.59 5.02 8.07
C TYR A 99 0.39 5.96 8.06
N GLU A 100 0.43 7.00 8.89
CA GLU A 100 -0.53 8.11 8.93
C GLU A 100 0.19 9.37 9.41
N ARG A 101 -0.21 10.53 8.88
CA ARG A 101 0.32 11.86 9.24
C ARG A 101 -0.76 12.79 9.75
#